data_AF-A0A1V5RW19-F1
#
_entry.id   AF-A0A1V5RW19-F1
#
_cell.length_a   1.000
_cell.length_b   1.000
_cell.length_c   1.000
_cell.angle_alpha   90.00
_cell.angle_beta   90.00
_cell.angle_gamma   90.00
#
_symmetry.space_group_name_H-M   'P 1'
#
loop_
_entity.id
_entity.type
_entity.pdbx_description
1 polymer ?
#
loop_
_entity_poly.entity_id
_entity_poly.type
_entity_poly.pdbx_seq_one_letter_code
_entity_poly.pdbx_strand_id
1 'polypeptide(L)'
;MKPISYDEVCTASKEQIVEFINRRQRQILVHSYLYEDRNTNIIDDSTWDLWAKQLAGLMTRPEAKDSAYYKYFDGWTGDTASDLQETYRLPEIMDKGNSLLETERGHI
;
A
#
# COMPACT_ATOMS: atom_id res chain seq x y z
N MET A 1 4.64 -0.73 19.13
CA MET A 1 4.10 -2.08 18.92
C MET A 1 4.83 -2.70 17.73
N LYS A 2 5.12 -4.02 17.72
CA LYS A 2 5.79 -4.65 16.57
C LYS A 2 4.78 -4.78 15.42
N PRO A 3 5.14 -4.40 14.17
CA PRO A 3 4.35 -4.71 12.99
C PRO A 3 4.02 -6.20 12.88
N ILE A 4 2.73 -6.53 12.73
CA ILE A 4 2.30 -7.90 12.42
C ILE A 4 2.59 -8.21 10.94
N SER A 5 2.78 -9.49 10.61
CA SER A 5 2.84 -10.03 9.25
C SER A 5 1.44 -10.35 8.71
N TYR A 6 1.33 -10.70 7.43
CA TYR A 6 0.06 -11.11 6.83
C TYR A 6 -0.51 -12.39 7.47
N ASP A 7 0.35 -13.35 7.82
CA ASP A 7 -0.06 -14.62 8.43
C ASP A 7 -0.59 -14.45 9.86
N GLU A 8 -0.20 -13.36 10.53
CA GLU A 8 -0.60 -13.03 11.90
C GLU A 8 -1.94 -12.25 11.96
N VAL A 9 -2.50 -11.83 10.82
CA VAL A 9 -3.72 -10.99 10.77
C VAL A 9 -4.91 -11.66 11.45
N CYS A 10 -5.07 -12.99 11.35
CA CYS A 10 -6.21 -13.71 11.89
C CYS A 10 -6.25 -13.78 13.43
N THR A 11 -5.12 -13.54 14.11
CA THR A 11 -5.00 -13.62 15.57
C THR A 11 -4.71 -12.26 16.21
N ALA A 12 -4.57 -11.21 15.39
CA ALA A 12 -4.26 -9.86 15.84
C ALA A 12 -5.48 -9.11 16.39
N SER A 13 -5.22 -8.10 17.21
CA SER A 13 -6.27 -7.14 17.63
C SER A 13 -6.76 -6.31 16.45
N LYS A 14 -7.97 -5.74 16.59
CA LYS A 14 -8.57 -4.86 15.59
C LYS A 14 -7.63 -3.71 15.22
N GLU A 15 -7.01 -3.08 16.22
CA GLU A 15 -6.11 -1.94 16.02
C GLU A 15 -4.87 -2.33 15.19
N GLN A 16 -4.30 -3.51 15.45
CA GLN A 16 -3.18 -4.04 14.68
C GLN A 16 -3.57 -4.36 13.24
N ILE A 17 -4.76 -4.88 13.00
CA ILE A 17 -5.28 -5.15 11.66
C ILE A 17 -5.45 -3.84 10.89
N VAL A 18 -6.07 -2.83 11.50
CA VAL A 18 -6.24 -1.50 10.89
C VAL A 18 -4.89 -0.85 10.59
N GLU A 19 -3.91 -0.94 11.49
CA GLU A 19 -2.55 -0.46 11.27
C GLU A 19 -1.88 -1.18 10.08
N PHE A 20 -2.03 -2.51 9.99
CA PHE A 20 -1.52 -3.31 8.89
C PHE A 20 -2.13 -2.90 7.55
N ILE A 21 -3.45 -2.77 7.48
CA ILE A 21 -4.18 -2.35 6.27
C ILE A 21 -3.71 -0.96 5.84
N ASN A 22 -3.64 -0.02 6.77
CA ASN A 22 -3.14 1.33 6.51
C ASN A 22 -1.72 1.34 5.93
N ARG A 23 -0.83 0.51 6.49
CA ARG A 23 0.53 0.37 5.96
C ARG A 23 0.51 -0.18 4.55
N ARG A 24 -0.28 -1.23 4.29
CA ARG A 24 -0.37 -1.88 2.99
C ARG A 24 -0.97 -0.97 1.92
N GLN A 25 -2.02 -0.21 2.23
CA GLN A 25 -2.58 0.81 1.34
C GLN A 25 -1.53 1.83 0.91
N ARG A 26 -0.77 2.38 1.87
CA ARG A 26 0.30 3.34 1.55
C ARG A 26 1.42 2.71 0.71
N GLN A 27 1.79 1.46 0.96
CA GLN A 27 2.76 0.76 0.12
C GLN A 27 2.27 0.67 -1.32
N ILE A 28 1.04 0.23 -1.55
CA ILE A 28 0.46 0.17 -2.90
C ILE A 28 0.50 1.54 -3.55
N LEU A 29 -0.03 2.57 -2.89
CA LEU A 29 -0.08 3.93 -3.44
C LEU A 29 1.31 4.48 -3.78
N VAL A 30 2.27 4.37 -2.85
CA VAL A 30 3.64 4.88 -3.06
C VAL A 30 4.32 4.16 -4.22
N HIS A 31 4.28 2.83 -4.27
CA HIS A 31 4.96 2.09 -5.33
C HIS A 31 4.27 2.22 -6.69
N SER A 32 2.95 2.42 -6.73
CA SER A 32 2.24 2.75 -7.96
C SER A 32 2.58 4.14 -8.49
N TYR A 33 2.73 5.14 -7.60
CA TYR A 33 3.25 6.46 -8.01
C TYR A 33 4.67 6.36 -8.60
N LEU A 34 5.55 5.58 -7.97
CA LEU A 34 6.91 5.38 -8.46
C LEU A 34 6.93 4.74 -9.86
N TYR A 35 6.13 3.70 -10.06
CA TYR A 35 6.02 3.02 -11.35
C TYR A 35 5.49 3.95 -12.44
N GLU A 36 4.31 4.54 -12.22
CA GLU A 36 3.58 5.28 -13.25
C GLU A 36 4.18 6.68 -13.52
N ASP A 37 4.41 7.48 -12.47
CA ASP A 37 4.77 8.89 -12.63
C ASP A 37 6.29 9.13 -12.56
N ARG A 38 7.06 8.22 -11.96
CA ARG A 38 8.52 8.32 -11.85
C ARG A 38 9.26 7.34 -12.75
N ASN A 39 8.55 6.45 -13.46
CA ASN A 39 9.11 5.44 -14.35
C ASN A 39 10.23 4.64 -13.68
N THR A 40 10.01 4.23 -12.43
CA THR A 40 11.02 3.54 -11.62
C THR A 40 10.39 2.59 -10.62
N ASN A 41 11.09 1.49 -10.35
CA ASN A 41 10.70 0.47 -9.40
C ASN A 41 11.79 0.29 -8.36
N ILE A 42 11.42 0.40 -7.08
CA ILE A 42 12.29 0.08 -5.93
C ILE A 42 11.91 -1.28 -5.28
N ILE A 43 10.81 -1.88 -5.72
CA ILE A 43 10.43 -3.27 -5.45
C ILE A 43 10.15 -3.93 -6.80
N ASP A 44 10.30 -5.25 -6.88
CA ASP A 44 9.90 -5.98 -8.09
C ASP A 44 8.37 -6.08 -8.22
N ASP A 45 7.91 -6.28 -9.45
CA ASP A 45 6.48 -6.39 -9.79
C ASP A 45 5.82 -7.54 -9.04
N SER A 46 6.53 -8.64 -8.78
CA SER A 46 5.99 -9.81 -8.07
C SER A 46 5.67 -9.51 -6.60
N THR A 47 6.48 -8.65 -5.98
CA THR A 47 6.29 -8.16 -4.62
C THR A 47 5.09 -7.22 -4.58
N TRP A 48 4.97 -6.32 -5.56
CA TRP A 48 3.81 -5.45 -5.69
C TRP A 48 2.52 -6.25 -5.88
N ASP A 49 2.50 -7.22 -6.80
CA ASP A 49 1.37 -8.11 -7.08
C ASP A 49 0.92 -8.89 -5.85
N LEU A 50 1.88 -9.46 -5.11
CA LEU A 50 1.59 -10.17 -3.87
C LEU A 50 0.92 -9.25 -2.85
N TRP A 51 1.45 -8.04 -2.69
CA TRP A 51 0.91 -7.05 -1.76
C TRP A 51 -0.48 -6.57 -2.16
N ALA A 52 -0.73 -6.40 -3.46
CA ALA A 52 -2.01 -5.97 -4.00
C ALA A 52 -3.10 -7.03 -3.75
N LYS A 53 -2.81 -8.30 -4.05
CA LYS A 53 -3.73 -9.42 -3.78
C LYS A 53 -4.02 -9.60 -2.29
N GLN A 54 -3.00 -9.47 -1.45
CA GLN A 54 -3.19 -9.48 0.00
C GLN A 54 -4.08 -8.32 0.47
N LEU A 55 -3.87 -7.11 -0.06
CA LEU A 55 -4.69 -5.96 0.28
C LEU A 55 -6.14 -6.17 -0.14
N ALA A 56 -6.40 -6.64 -1.36
CA ALA A 56 -7.75 -6.96 -1.82
C ALA A 56 -8.47 -7.94 -0.89
N GLY A 57 -7.78 -9.00 -0.45
CA GLY A 57 -8.30 -9.91 0.58
C GLY A 57 -8.59 -9.21 1.91
N LEU A 58 -7.71 -8.33 2.36
CA LEU A 58 -7.90 -7.57 3.60
C LEU A 58 -9.07 -6.58 3.52
N MET A 59 -9.36 -6.01 2.35
CA MET A 59 -10.48 -5.09 2.16
C MET A 59 -11.85 -5.74 2.35
N THR A 60 -11.93 -7.08 2.30
CA THR A 60 -13.16 -7.84 2.61
C THR A 60 -13.47 -7.90 4.12
N ARG A 61 -12.50 -7.55 4.96
CA ARG A 61 -12.64 -7.63 6.41
C ARG A 61 -13.40 -6.44 6.98
N PRO A 62 -14.19 -6.62 8.07
CA PRO A 62 -14.92 -5.51 8.68
C PRO A 62 -14.02 -4.39 9.21
N GLU A 63 -12.81 -4.72 9.67
CA GLU A 63 -11.82 -3.75 10.18
C GLU A 63 -11.32 -2.81 9.08
N ALA A 64 -11.39 -3.19 7.81
CA ALA A 64 -10.94 -2.36 6.71
C ALA A 64 -11.64 -1.00 6.66
N LYS A 65 -12.90 -0.93 7.11
CA LYS A 65 -13.71 0.31 7.16
C LYS A 65 -13.08 1.41 8.03
N ASP A 66 -12.21 1.04 8.96
CA ASP A 66 -11.53 1.98 9.86
C ASP A 66 -10.15 2.42 9.30
N SER A 67 -9.76 1.94 8.12
CA SER A 67 -8.53 2.35 7.45
C SER A 67 -8.66 3.71 6.74
N ALA A 68 -7.56 4.46 6.68
CA ALA A 68 -7.51 5.84 6.20
C ALA A 68 -7.90 5.96 4.71
N TYR A 69 -7.57 4.96 3.90
CA TYR A 69 -7.84 4.96 2.47
C TYR A 69 -8.98 4.01 2.08
N TYR A 70 -9.82 3.56 3.03
CA TYR A 70 -10.88 2.56 2.78
C TYR A 70 -11.68 2.84 1.51
N LYS A 71 -12.18 4.08 1.36
CA LYS A 71 -13.04 4.48 0.24
C LYS A 71 -12.42 4.30 -1.15
N TYR A 72 -11.09 4.29 -1.26
CA TYR A 72 -10.38 4.14 -2.52
C TYR A 72 -10.10 2.67 -2.86
N PHE A 73 -10.09 1.81 -1.84
CA PHE A 73 -9.80 0.39 -1.96
C PHE A 73 -11.06 -0.48 -1.81
N ASP A 74 -12.22 0.12 -1.53
CA ASP A 74 -13.48 -0.60 -1.42
C ASP A 74 -13.88 -1.17 -2.78
N GLY A 75 -13.97 -2.50 -2.87
CA GLY A 75 -14.20 -3.22 -4.13
C GLY A 75 -12.98 -3.32 -5.06
N TRP A 76 -11.81 -2.82 -4.66
CA TRP A 76 -10.58 -2.93 -5.45
C TRP A 76 -10.03 -4.37 -5.41
N THR A 77 -9.73 -4.94 -6.58
CA THR A 77 -9.35 -6.35 -6.74
C THR A 77 -7.85 -6.62 -6.60
N GLY A 78 -7.02 -5.57 -6.69
CA GLY A 78 -5.58 -5.71 -6.66
C GLY A 78 -4.93 -6.05 -8.01
N ASP A 79 -5.68 -6.02 -9.12
CA ASP A 79 -5.15 -6.36 -10.44
C ASP A 79 -4.37 -5.20 -11.09
N THR A 80 -4.74 -3.95 -10.77
CA THR A 80 -4.10 -2.76 -11.33
C THR A 80 -4.25 -1.56 -10.39
N ALA A 81 -3.27 -0.66 -10.42
CA ALA A 81 -3.34 0.63 -9.75
C ALA A 81 -3.90 1.75 -10.63
N SER A 82 -4.24 1.50 -11.90
CA SER A 82 -4.71 2.52 -12.83
C SER A 82 -5.92 3.28 -12.32
N ASP A 83 -6.81 2.61 -11.59
CA ASP A 83 -8.02 3.21 -10.99
C ASP A 83 -7.71 4.04 -9.72
N LEU A 84 -6.48 3.96 -9.20
CA LEU A 84 -6.01 4.67 -8.00
C LEU A 84 -5.26 5.96 -8.34
N GLN A 85 -5.28 6.41 -9.59
CA GLN A 85 -4.57 7.58 -10.11
C GLN A 85 -4.75 8.86 -9.28
N GLU A 86 -5.98 9.17 -8.91
CA GLU A 86 -6.27 10.36 -8.10
C GLU A 86 -5.75 10.22 -6.66
N THR A 87 -5.53 8.99 -6.20
CA THR A 87 -5.13 8.69 -4.82
C THR A 87 -3.61 8.62 -4.68
N TYR A 88 -2.90 7.99 -5.63
CA TYR A 88 -1.44 7.94 -5.55
C TYR A 88 -0.76 9.26 -5.92
N ARG A 89 -1.51 10.22 -6.51
CA ARG A 89 -1.07 11.60 -6.75
C ARG A 89 -1.41 12.57 -5.61
N LEU A 90 -1.84 12.05 -4.46
CA LEU A 90 -1.98 12.86 -3.25
C LEU A 90 -0.59 13.34 -2.79
N PRO A 91 -0.44 14.59 -2.33
CA PRO A 91 0.87 15.16 -1.98
C PRO A 91 1.66 14.29 -1.01
N GLU A 92 1.01 13.75 0.03
CA GLU A 92 1.70 12.93 1.03
C GLU A 92 2.25 11.60 0.49
N ILE A 93 1.63 11.06 -0.56
CA ILE A 93 2.08 9.84 -1.24
C ILE A 93 3.26 10.17 -2.15
N MET A 94 3.13 11.24 -2.93
CA MET A 94 4.19 11.71 -3.84
C MET A 94 5.46 12.08 -3.06
N ASP A 95 5.32 12.86 -1.99
CA ASP A 95 6.42 13.27 -1.12
C ASP A 95 7.12 12.05 -0.52
N LYS A 96 6.34 11.04 -0.09
CA LYS A 96 6.92 9.81 0.43
C LYS A 96 7.67 9.01 -0.63
N GLY A 97 7.12 8.90 -1.84
CA GLY A 97 7.78 8.25 -2.97
C GLY A 97 9.10 8.93 -3.34
N ASN A 98 9.10 10.26 -3.45
CA ASN A 98 10.31 11.02 -3.77
C ASN A 98 11.39 10.89 -2.68
N SER A 99 11.01 10.94 -1.39
CA SER A 99 11.92 10.69 -0.27
C SER A 99 12.57 9.30 -0.32
N LEU A 100 11.82 8.26 -0.72
CA LEU A 100 12.39 6.93 -0.90
C LEU A 100 13.41 6.90 -2.05
N LEU A 101 13.13 7.56 -3.17
CA LEU A 101 14.07 7.64 -4.29
C LEU A 101 15.37 8.35 -3.93
N GLU A 102 15.30 9.42 -3.14
CA GLU A 102 16.49 10.11 -2.64
C GLU A 102 17.33 9.20 -1.75
N THR A 103 16.68 8.38 -0.91
CA THR A 103 17.36 7.44 -0.02
C THR A 103 18.06 6.34 -0.82
N GLU A 104 17.39 5.71 -1.78
CA GLU A 104 17.97 4.69 -2.66
C GLU A 104 19.17 5.24 -3.47
N ARG A 105 19.12 6.51 -3.89
CA ARG A 105 20.22 7.15 -4.64
C ARG A 105 21.39 7.62 -3.77
N GLY A 106 21.18 7.84 -2.47
CA GLY A 106 22.22 8.24 -1.52
C GLY A 106 23.11 7.08 -1.05
N HIS A 107 22.81 5.85 -1.45
CA HIS A 107 23.56 4.63 -1.13
C HIS A 107 24.55 4.19 -2.22
N ILE A 108 24.91 5.07 -3.16
CA ILE A 108 25.89 4.83 -4.24
C ILE A 108 27.21 5.55 -3.94
#